data_AF-A0AAW8JLC5-F1
#
_entry.id   AF-A0AAW8JLC5-F1
#
_cell.length_a   1.000
_cell.length_b   1.000
_cell.length_c   1.000
_cell.angle_alpha   90.00
_cell.angle_beta   90.00
_cell.angle_gamma   90.00
#
_symmetry.space_group_name_H-M   'P 1'
#
loop_
_entity.id
_entity.type
_entity.pdbx_description
1 polymer ?
#
loop_
_entity_poly.entity_id
_entity_poly.type
_entity_poly.pdbx_seq_one_letter_code
_entity_poly.pdbx_strand_id
1 'polypeptide(L)'
;MKLLKVIAVSVFGLCSLNSYGMTLDAMDTFYYFAKNCNAQGETAYYLNDNGRWQGYSANEIYQQYKYVLDMSSFGSLNSDSAPSSASSNDIQAYLKNTRAQRLAAAKSHLMCQ
;
A
#
# COMPACT_ATOMS: atom_id res chain seq x y z
N MET A 1 -25.47 -18.28 -28.19
CA MET A 1 -25.79 -17.69 -26.87
C MET A 1 -25.44 -18.69 -25.78
N LYS A 2 -24.50 -18.34 -24.89
CA LYS A 2 -24.47 -18.72 -23.47
C LYS A 2 -23.41 -17.85 -22.79
N LEU A 3 -23.90 -16.71 -22.31
CA LEU A 3 -23.21 -15.84 -21.37
C LEU A 3 -22.95 -16.59 -20.07
N LEU A 4 -21.73 -16.46 -19.53
CA LEU A 4 -21.40 -16.49 -18.10
C LEU A 4 -20.10 -15.68 -17.97
N LYS A 5 -20.18 -14.34 -17.99
CA LYS A 5 -20.19 -13.50 -16.78
C LYS A 5 -19.20 -13.99 -15.72
N VAL A 6 -17.91 -13.84 -15.99
CA VAL A 6 -16.90 -13.69 -14.94
C VAL A 6 -16.60 -12.19 -14.87
N ILE A 7 -17.42 -11.49 -14.08
CA ILE A 7 -17.20 -10.09 -13.68
C ILE A 7 -16.92 -10.11 -12.18
N ALA A 8 -16.05 -9.19 -11.76
CA ALA A 8 -15.81 -8.73 -10.39
C ALA A 8 -14.74 -9.47 -9.59
N VAL A 9 -13.47 -9.17 -9.89
CA VAL A 9 -12.59 -8.57 -8.86
C VAL A 9 -11.86 -7.39 -9.51
N SER A 10 -12.62 -6.34 -9.81
CA SER A 10 -12.03 -5.02 -10.06
C SER A 10 -11.51 -4.51 -8.73
N VAL A 11 -10.20 -4.65 -8.50
CA VAL A 11 -9.48 -3.99 -7.43
C VAL A 11 -9.45 -2.49 -7.76
N PHE A 12 -10.58 -1.81 -7.56
CA PHE A 12 -10.63 -0.36 -7.38
C PHE A 12 -10.24 -0.10 -5.94
N GLY A 13 -8.93 -0.20 -5.66
CA GLY A 13 -8.33 0.47 -4.52
C GLY A 13 -8.21 1.94 -4.87
N LEU A 14 -9.32 2.68 -4.74
CA LEU A 14 -9.39 4.14 -4.84
C LEU A 14 -8.33 4.72 -3.89
N CYS A 15 -7.27 5.26 -4.47
CA CYS A 15 -6.20 5.90 -3.71
C CYS A 15 -6.58 7.36 -3.45
N SER A 16 -7.56 7.56 -2.58
CA SER A 16 -7.78 8.87 -1.97
C SER A 16 -6.86 9.00 -0.75
N LEU A 17 -5.77 9.76 -0.86
CA LEU A 17 -4.92 10.10 0.31
C LEU A 17 -5.65 10.99 1.33
N ASN A 18 -6.86 11.47 1.01
CA ASN A 18 -7.63 12.38 1.85
C ASN A 18 -8.67 11.69 2.76
N SER A 19 -8.75 10.36 2.78
CA SER A 19 -9.63 9.64 3.69
C SER A 19 -8.86 8.53 4.39
N TYR A 20 -8.98 8.49 5.71
CA TYR A 20 -8.44 7.46 6.59
C TYR A 20 -8.73 6.05 6.03
N GLY A 21 -7.73 5.39 5.44
CA GLY A 21 -7.90 3.99 5.03
C GLY A 21 -7.01 3.47 3.90
N MET A 22 -5.73 3.85 3.83
CA MET A 22 -4.81 3.05 3.01
C MET A 22 -4.49 1.74 3.74
N THR A 23 -4.56 0.61 3.02
CA THR A 23 -4.11 -0.67 3.55
C THR A 23 -2.61 -0.63 3.82
N LEU A 24 -2.12 -1.50 4.72
CA LEU A 24 -0.69 -1.63 4.99
C LEU A 24 0.11 -1.92 3.70
N ASP A 25 -0.47 -2.72 2.79
CA ASP A 25 0.08 -3.01 1.46
C ASP A 25 0.19 -1.76 0.58
N ALA A 26 -0.83 -0.89 0.58
CA ALA A 26 -0.76 0.37 -0.16
C ALA A 26 0.31 1.29 0.43
N MET A 27 0.32 1.47 1.75
CA MET A 27 1.31 2.31 2.44
C MET A 27 2.76 1.86 2.17
N ASP A 28 3.04 0.55 2.28
CA ASP A 28 4.37 0.00 1.94
C ASP A 28 4.73 0.25 0.47
N THR A 29 3.79 0.07 -0.46
CA THR A 29 4.02 0.30 -1.90
C THR A 29 4.36 1.77 -2.16
N PHE A 30 3.55 2.70 -1.65
CA PHE A 30 3.74 4.14 -1.85
C PHE A 30 5.03 4.63 -1.21
N TYR A 31 5.37 4.16 0.00
CA TYR A 31 6.61 4.51 0.68
C TYR A 31 7.83 4.08 -0.13
N TYR A 32 7.91 2.81 -0.53
CA TYR A 32 9.07 2.32 -1.26
C TYR A 32 9.16 2.86 -2.69
N PHE A 33 8.03 3.14 -3.34
CA PHE A 33 8.03 3.89 -4.59
C PHE A 33 8.66 5.28 -4.40
N ALA A 34 8.18 6.03 -3.40
CA ALA A 34 8.68 7.38 -3.17
C ALA A 34 10.14 7.41 -2.71
N LYS A 35 10.57 6.43 -1.92
CA LYS A 35 11.97 6.23 -1.57
C LYS A 35 12.83 6.04 -2.82
N ASN A 36 12.35 5.30 -3.82
CA ASN A 36 13.07 5.07 -5.07
C ASN A 36 13.11 6.32 -5.96
N CYS A 37 12.04 7.12 -6.02
CA CYS A 37 12.06 8.42 -6.71
C CYS A 37 13.05 9.38 -6.05
N ASN A 38 13.01 9.50 -4.71
CA ASN A 38 13.91 10.36 -3.96
C ASN A 38 15.38 9.98 -4.16
N ALA A 39 15.69 8.68 -4.29
CA ALA A 39 17.04 8.21 -4.60
C ALA A 39 17.54 8.66 -5.99
N GLN A 40 16.63 9.04 -6.88
CA GLN A 40 16.92 9.61 -8.20
C GLN A 40 16.88 11.15 -8.20
N GLY A 41 16.60 11.79 -7.06
CA GLY A 41 16.42 13.23 -6.96
C GLY A 41 15.05 13.74 -7.45
N GLU A 42 14.11 12.82 -7.69
CA GLU A 42 12.77 13.12 -8.19
C GLU A 42 11.72 13.03 -7.07
N THR A 43 10.59 13.70 -7.27
CA THR A 43 9.43 13.64 -6.38
C THR A 43 8.47 12.54 -6.82
N ALA A 44 7.87 11.85 -5.86
CA ALA A 44 6.87 10.83 -6.14
C ALA A 44 5.49 11.45 -6.34
N TYR A 45 4.78 10.99 -7.36
CA TYR A 45 3.40 11.39 -7.65
C TYR A 45 2.51 10.17 -7.77
N TYR A 46 1.25 10.34 -7.39
CA TYR A 46 0.20 9.36 -7.64
C TYR A 46 -0.94 9.98 -8.44
N LEU A 47 -1.62 9.15 -9.23
CA LEU A 47 -2.81 9.54 -9.97
C LEU A 47 -4.02 9.42 -9.04
N ASN A 48 -4.62 10.55 -8.65
CA ASN A 48 -5.81 10.55 -7.81
C ASN A 48 -7.08 10.22 -8.61
N ASP A 49 -8.19 10.03 -7.90
CA ASP A 49 -9.48 9.62 -8.50
C ASP A 49 -10.05 10.66 -9.50
N ASN A 50 -9.57 11.91 -9.44
CA ASN A 50 -9.94 12.95 -10.40
C ASN A 50 -9.04 12.95 -11.65
N GLY A 51 -8.19 11.93 -11.82
CA GLY A 51 -7.22 11.82 -12.91
C GLY A 51 -6.11 12.86 -12.83
N ARG A 52 -5.83 13.41 -11.64
CA ARG A 52 -4.76 14.41 -11.45
C ARG A 52 -3.57 13.79 -10.73
N TRP A 53 -2.39 14.13 -11.21
CA TRP A 53 -1.15 13.80 -10.54
C TRP A 53 -0.96 14.68 -9.31
N GLN A 54 -0.69 14.05 -8.17
CA GLN A 54 -0.45 14.73 -6.92
C GLN A 54 0.85 14.23 -6.28
N GLY A 55 1.75 15.17 -5.98
CA GLY A 55 3.00 14.89 -5.30
C GLY A 55 2.76 14.49 -3.85
N TYR A 56 3.60 13.60 -3.34
CA TYR A 56 3.52 13.15 -1.94
C TYR A 56 4.92 12.85 -1.36
N SER A 57 5.06 12.99 -0.04
CA SER A 57 6.34 12.79 0.65
C SER A 57 6.53 11.35 1.11
N ALA A 58 7.69 10.77 0.83
CA ALA A 58 8.09 9.48 1.37
C ALA A 58 8.04 9.45 2.92
N ASN A 59 8.39 10.57 3.58
CA ASN A 59 8.40 10.63 5.04
C ASN A 59 6.98 10.61 5.62
N GLU A 60 6.03 11.31 5.00
CA GLU A 60 4.63 11.32 5.45
C GLU A 60 4.02 9.92 5.36
N ILE A 61 4.22 9.24 4.22
CA ILE A 61 3.74 7.86 4.04
C ILE A 61 4.43 6.91 5.02
N TYR A 62 5.73 7.11 5.30
CA TYR A 62 6.46 6.27 6.24
C TYR A 62 5.90 6.34 7.66
N GLN A 63 5.51 7.53 8.15
CA GLN A 63 4.93 7.66 9.49
C GLN A 63 3.59 6.92 9.60
N GLN A 64 2.75 7.02 8.57
CA GLN A 64 1.47 6.28 8.51
C GLN A 64 1.70 4.76 8.42
N TYR A 65 2.59 4.33 7.52
CA TYR A 65 3.00 2.94 7.38
C TYR A 65 3.47 2.34 8.70
N LYS A 66 4.38 3.03 9.40
CA LYS A 66 4.92 2.59 10.68
C LYS A 66 3.84 2.47 11.75
N TYR A 67 2.97 3.47 11.86
CA TYR A 67 1.86 3.44 12.81
C TYR A 67 0.95 2.21 12.60
N VAL A 68 0.55 1.93 11.35
CA VAL A 68 -0.31 0.79 11.03
C VAL A 68 0.42 -0.55 11.24
N LEU A 69 1.70 -0.62 10.89
CA LEU A 69 2.53 -1.80 11.12
C LEU A 69 2.65 -2.11 12.62
N ASP A 70 2.90 -1.09 13.44
CA ASP A 70 2.99 -1.24 14.89
C ASP A 70 1.62 -1.63 15.48
N MET A 71 0.50 -1.05 15.01
CA MET A 71 -0.84 -1.49 15.44
C MET A 71 -1.17 -2.94 15.06
N SER A 72 -0.71 -3.39 13.90
CA SER A 72 -0.89 -4.79 13.48
C SER A 72 -0.16 -5.79 14.39
N SER A 73 0.93 -5.37 15.05
CA SER A 73 1.64 -6.19 16.03
C SER A 73 1.07 -6.09 17.45
N PHE A 74 0.29 -5.04 17.78
CA PHE A 74 -0.44 -4.96 19.06
C PHE A 74 -1.68 -5.86 19.10
N GLY A 75 -2.37 -6.04 17.97
CA GLY A 75 -3.54 -6.92 17.88
C GLY A 75 -3.24 -8.39 18.20
N SER A 76 -1.97 -8.82 18.09
CA SER A 76 -1.54 -10.17 18.44
C SER A 76 -1.25 -10.38 19.94
N LEU A 77 -1.10 -9.31 20.72
CA LEU A 77 -0.75 -9.38 22.15
C LEU A 77 -1.96 -9.45 23.09
N ASN A 78 -3.17 -9.08 22.63
CA ASN A 78 -4.35 -8.88 23.48
C ASN A 78 -5.45 -9.95 23.33
N SER A 79 -5.21 -11.07 22.65
CA SER A 79 -6.19 -12.14 22.55
C SER A 79 -5.61 -13.50 22.94
N ASP A 80 -5.88 -13.91 24.18
CA ASP A 80 -5.61 -15.26 24.72
C ASP A 80 -6.44 -16.37 24.02
N SER A 81 -7.16 -16.06 22.93
CA SER A 81 -8.11 -16.97 22.28
C SER A 81 -8.14 -16.90 20.74
N ALA A 82 -7.31 -16.08 20.09
CA ALA A 82 -7.31 -15.99 18.63
C ALA A 82 -6.29 -16.97 18.02
N PRO A 83 -6.63 -17.65 16.91
CA PRO A 83 -5.68 -18.50 16.19
C PRO A 83 -4.52 -17.63 15.71
N SER A 84 -3.29 -18.05 16.06
CA SER A 84 -1.99 -17.46 15.71
C SER A 84 -2.07 -16.30 14.72
N SER A 85 -2.30 -15.10 15.24
CA SER A 85 -2.22 -13.87 14.47
C SER A 85 -0.80 -13.79 13.90
N ALA A 86 -0.70 -13.56 12.58
CA ALA A 86 0.58 -13.47 11.89
C ALA A 86 1.51 -12.54 12.68
N SER A 87 2.70 -13.04 13.03
CA SER A 87 3.63 -12.24 13.82
C SER A 87 4.01 -10.97 13.04
N SER A 88 4.45 -9.92 13.72
CA SER A 88 4.95 -8.71 13.04
C SER A 88 6.03 -9.06 11.99
N ASN A 89 6.83 -10.09 12.25
CA ASN A 89 7.84 -10.59 11.33
C ASN A 89 7.23 -11.23 10.08
N ASP A 90 6.13 -11.98 10.21
CA ASP A 90 5.44 -12.58 9.08
C ASP A 90 4.81 -11.52 8.17
N ILE A 91 4.24 -10.48 8.77
CA ILE A 91 3.68 -9.33 8.04
C ILE A 91 4.79 -8.61 7.27
N GLN A 92 5.91 -8.30 7.94
CA GLN A 92 7.05 -7.65 7.29
C GLN A 92 7.66 -8.52 6.17
N ALA A 93 7.74 -9.83 6.38
CA ALA A 93 8.20 -10.78 5.36
C ALA A 93 7.25 -10.81 4.16
N TYR A 94 5.94 -10.91 4.39
CA TYR A 94 4.92 -10.84 3.35
C TYR A 94 5.02 -9.54 2.53
N LEU A 95 5.09 -8.40 3.21
CA LEU A 95 5.23 -7.10 2.54
C LEU A 95 6.49 -7.08 1.68
N LYS A 96 7.63 -7.47 2.25
CA LYS A 96 8.90 -7.52 1.51
C LYS A 96 8.82 -8.41 0.26
N ASN A 97 8.23 -9.59 0.37
CA ASN A 97 8.19 -10.58 -0.69
C ASN A 97 7.23 -10.19 -1.84
N THR A 98 6.13 -9.50 -1.54
CA THR A 98 5.13 -9.10 -2.55
C THR A 98 5.38 -7.72 -3.15
N ARG A 99 6.30 -6.93 -2.59
CA ARG A 99 6.50 -5.52 -2.94
C ARG A 99 6.76 -5.28 -4.42
N ALA A 100 7.65 -6.07 -5.03
CA ALA A 100 8.00 -5.88 -6.44
C ALA A 100 6.77 -6.07 -7.36
N GLN A 101 5.92 -7.04 -7.05
CA GLN A 101 4.67 -7.29 -7.77
C GLN A 101 3.67 -6.15 -7.56
N ARG A 102 3.51 -5.67 -6.32
CA ARG A 102 2.62 -4.54 -6.00
C ARG A 102 3.06 -3.25 -6.69
N LEU A 103 4.36 -2.94 -6.69
CA LEU A 103 4.92 -1.82 -7.44
C LEU A 103 4.70 -1.95 -8.95
N ALA A 104 4.89 -3.15 -9.51
CA ALA A 104 4.64 -3.40 -10.92
C ALA A 104 3.17 -3.19 -11.30
N ALA A 105 2.23 -3.63 -10.45
CA ALA A 105 0.80 -3.44 -10.64
C ALA A 105 0.38 -1.97 -10.51
N ALA A 106 1.09 -1.18 -9.69
CA ALA A 106 0.79 0.23 -9.46
C ALA A 106 1.41 1.20 -10.49
N LYS A 107 2.19 0.71 -11.46
CA LYS A 107 2.94 1.55 -12.42
C LYS A 107 2.09 2.56 -13.19
N SER A 108 0.84 2.25 -13.52
CA SER A 108 -0.03 3.20 -14.24
C SER A 108 -0.58 4.33 -13.36
N HIS A 109 -0.38 4.24 -12.04
CA HIS A 109 -0.91 5.19 -11.05
C HIS A 109 0.19 5.87 -10.24
N LEU A 110 1.47 5.60 -10.54
CA LEU A 110 2.64 6.11 -9.84
C LEU A 110 3.67 6.60 -10.84
N MET A 111 4.27 7.76 -10.60
CA MET A 111 5.37 8.29 -11.42
C MET A 111 6.38 9.06 -10.57
N CYS A 112 7.63 9.10 -11.02
CA CYS A 112 8.66 9.98 -10.49
C CYS A 112 8.80 11.19 -11.43
N GLN A 113 8.78 12.41 -10.89
CA GLN A 113 8.91 13.67 -11.63
C GLN A 113 9.66 14.75 -10.84
#